data_AF-U1ZKZ0-F1
#
_entry.id   AF-U1ZKZ0-F1
#
_cell.length_a   1.000
_cell.length_b   1.000
_cell.length_c   1.000
_cell.angle_alpha   90.00
_cell.angle_beta   90.00
_cell.angle_gamma   90.00
#
_symmetry.space_group_name_H-M   'P 1'
#
loop_
_entity.id
_entity.type
_entity.pdbx_description
1 polymer ?
#
loop_
_entity_poly.entity_id
_entity_poly.type
_entity_poly.pdbx_seq_one_letter_code
_entity_poly.pdbx_strand_id
1 'polypeptide(L)' 'MYRYCRECRAELGEFDHKEIGLCQGHLHLCEDWRRYDDLREEGHSAYAAKLMAGLADPPDPDDD' A
#
# COMPACT_ATOMS: atom_id res chain seq x y z
N MET A 1 10.02 -4.44 -7.96
CA MET A 1 9.80 -3.01 -7.68
C MET A 1 9.82 -2.20 -8.95
N TYR A 2 8.78 -1.42 -9.14
CA TYR A 2 8.61 -0.46 -10.23
C TYR A 2 9.45 0.79 -9.97
N ARG A 3 9.97 1.42 -11.03
CA ARG A 3 10.67 2.72 -10.95
C ARG A 3 9.76 3.89 -11.34
N TYR A 4 8.74 3.62 -12.14
CA TYR A 4 7.82 4.61 -12.69
C TYR A 4 6.38 4.16 -12.45
N CYS A 5 5.47 5.13 -12.31
CA CYS A 5 4.04 4.89 -12.27
C CYS A 5 3.57 4.23 -13.57
N ARG A 6 2.77 3.17 -13.48
CA ARG A 6 2.25 2.45 -14.64
C ARG A 6 1.28 3.31 -15.49
N GLU A 7 0.63 4.28 -14.87
CA GLU A 7 -0.36 5.15 -15.54
C GLU A 7 0.27 6.38 -16.18
N CYS A 8 0.97 7.21 -15.38
CA CYS A 8 1.50 8.49 -15.87
C CYS A 8 3.01 8.48 -16.16
N ARG A 9 3.70 7.36 -15.91
CA ARG A 9 5.16 7.22 -16.04
C ARG A 9 6.00 8.19 -15.21
N ALA A 10 5.39 8.88 -14.23
CA ALA A 10 6.13 9.68 -13.26
C ALA A 10 7.07 8.81 -12.42
N GLU A 11 8.23 9.35 -12.04
CA GLU A 11 9.19 8.65 -11.18
C GLU A 11 8.61 8.45 -9.77
N LEU A 12 8.75 7.25 -9.22
CA LEU A 12 8.24 6.90 -7.90
C LEU A 12 9.32 7.19 -6.84
N GLY A 13 9.03 8.08 -5.90
CA GLY A 13 9.96 8.45 -4.82
C GLY A 13 9.94 7.48 -3.64
N GLU A 14 8.76 7.01 -3.25
CA GLU A 14 8.53 6.23 -2.04
C GLU A 14 8.55 4.72 -2.28
N PHE A 15 8.97 3.96 -1.27
CA PHE A 15 9.14 2.51 -1.38
C PHE A 15 7.80 1.79 -1.61
N ASP A 16 6.77 2.12 -0.84
CA ASP A 16 5.42 1.54 -0.98
C ASP A 16 4.87 1.77 -2.40
N HIS A 17 5.00 2.99 -2.94
CA HIS A 17 4.63 3.29 -4.33
C HIS A 17 5.39 2.41 -5.36
N LYS A 18 6.67 2.11 -5.12
CA LYS A 18 7.47 1.22 -5.99
C LYS A 18 7.05 -0.24 -5.90
N GLU A 19 6.42 -0.69 -4.82
CA GLU A 19 5.86 -2.04 -4.73
C GLU A 19 4.62 -2.17 -5.61
N ILE A 20 3.78 -1.15 -5.61
CA ILE A 20 2.50 -1.12 -6.34
C ILE A 20 2.68 -0.74 -7.81
N GLY A 21 3.66 0.13 -8.09
CA GLY A 21 3.84 0.74 -9.40
C GLY A 21 2.85 1.87 -9.70
N LEU A 22 2.34 2.55 -8.68
CA LEU A 22 1.43 3.69 -8.82
C LEU A 22 1.96 4.87 -8.00
N CYS A 23 1.88 6.08 -8.55
CA CYS A 23 2.18 7.29 -7.79
C CYS A 23 0.97 7.70 -6.93
N GLN A 24 1.18 8.59 -5.97
CA GLN A 24 0.12 9.06 -5.06
C GLN A 24 -1.14 9.55 -5.81
N GLY A 25 -0.97 10.24 -6.95
CA GLY A 25 -2.08 10.70 -7.78
C GLY A 25 -2.91 9.58 -8.44
N HIS A 26 -2.34 8.39 -8.63
CA HIS A 26 -3.01 7.21 -9.19
C HIS A 26 -3.19 6.08 -8.17
N LEU A 27 -2.83 6.30 -6.90
CA LEU A 27 -2.96 5.32 -5.84
C LEU A 27 -4.43 4.91 -5.64
N HIS A 28 -5.36 5.83 -5.91
CA HIS A 28 -6.80 5.59 -5.91
C HIS A 28 -7.26 4.47 -6.86
N LEU A 29 -6.45 4.07 -7.86
CA LEU A 29 -6.73 2.94 -8.74
C LEU A 29 -6.42 1.58 -8.09
N CYS A 30 -5.70 1.59 -6.96
CA CYS A 30 -5.43 0.41 -6.17
C CYS A 30 -6.25 0.48 -4.89
N GLU A 31 -7.33 -0.31 -4.85
CA GLU A 31 -8.32 -0.28 -3.77
C GLU A 31 -7.70 -0.63 -2.41
N ASP A 32 -6.81 -1.62 -2.38
CA ASP A 32 -6.11 -2.05 -1.16
C ASP A 32 -5.27 -0.91 -0.56
N TRP A 33 -4.54 -0.18 -1.40
CA TRP A 33 -3.70 0.93 -0.92
C TRP A 33 -4.46 2.18 -0.58
N ARG A 34 -5.56 2.46 -1.29
CA ARG A 34 -6.52 3.49 -0.87
C ARG A 34 -7.06 3.18 0.52
N ARG A 35 -7.41 1.92 0.78
CA ARG A 35 -7.90 1.47 2.08
C ARG A 35 -6.82 1.57 3.15
N TYR A 36 -5.57 1.22 2.84
CA TYR A 36 -4.45 1.42 3.75
C TYR A 36 -4.28 2.88 4.17
N ASP A 37 -4.31 3.81 3.20
CA ASP A 37 -4.15 5.24 3.47
C ASP A 37 -5.29 5.78 4.34
N ASP A 38 -6.54 5.41 4.02
CA ASP A 38 -7.73 5.74 4.82
C ASP A 38 -7.57 5.28 6.28
N LEU A 39 -7.15 4.02 6.47
CA LEU A 39 -6.89 3.45 7.80
C LEU A 39 -5.74 4.17 8.54
N ARG A 40 -4.72 4.65 7.81
CA ARG A 40 -3.65 5.46 8.41
C ARG A 40 -4.17 6.81 8.88
N GLU A 41 -5.03 7.46 8.08
CA GLU A 41 -5.65 8.73 8.42
C GLU A 41 -6.63 8.59 9.60
N GLU A 42 -7.32 7.45 9.71
CA GLU A 42 -8.13 7.06 10.87
C GLU A 42 -7.29 6.81 12.15
N GLY A 43 -5.97 6.72 12.03
CA GLY A 43 -5.03 6.56 13.15
C GLY A 43 -4.62 5.11 13.41
N HIS A 44 -4.91 4.17 12.51
CA HIS A 44 -4.41 2.81 12.62
C HIS A 44 -2.89 2.74 12.42
N SER A 45 -2.25 1.80 13.12
CA SER A 45 -0.82 1.53 12.92
C SER A 45 -0.57 0.99 11.51
N ALA A 46 0.65 1.17 11.00
CA ALA A 46 1.02 0.70 9.65
C ALA A 46 0.72 -0.79 9.44
N TYR A 47 1.00 -1.61 10.45
CA TYR A 47 0.76 -3.03 10.38
C TYR A 47 -0.73 -3.37 10.38
N ALA A 48 -1.51 -2.79 11.29
CA ALA A 48 -2.96 -3.01 11.35
C ALA A 48 -3.66 -2.54 10.07
N ALA A 49 -3.24 -1.39 9.53
CA ALA A 49 -3.75 -0.87 8.27
C ALA A 49 -3.45 -1.83 7.11
N LYS A 50 -2.22 -2.38 7.03
CA LYS A 50 -1.85 -3.36 5.99
C LYS A 50 -2.68 -4.65 6.11
N LEU A 51 -2.91 -5.16 7.32
CA LEU A 51 -3.74 -6.33 7.55
C LEU A 51 -5.20 -6.11 7.09
N MET A 52 -5.81 -5.00 7.51
CA MET A 52 -7.20 -4.70 7.16
C MET A 52 -7.39 -4.33 5.68
N ALA A 53 -6.33 -3.83 5.05
CA ALA A 53 -6.26 -3.56 3.62
C ALA A 53 -5.91 -4.80 2.78
N GLY A 54 -5.66 -5.97 3.38
CA GLY A 54 -5.24 -7.17 2.65
C GLY A 54 -3.84 -7.08 2.03
N LEU A 55 -3.02 -6.13 2.46
CA LEU A 55 -1.65 -5.90 1.99
C LEU A 55 -0.60 -6.67 2.78
N ALA A 56 -0.99 -7.23 3.91
CA ALA A 56 -0.17 -8.12 4.71
C ALA A 56 -1.01 -9.33 5.09
N ASP A 57 -0.40 -10.51 5.08
CA ASP A 57 -0.99 -11.69 5.66
C ASP A 57 -1.03 -11.57 7.19
N PRO A 58 -2.11 -12.04 7.85
CA PRO A 58 -2.13 -12.18 9.29
C PRO A 58 -0.98 -13.10 9.73
N PRO A 59 -0.40 -12.85 10.92
CA PRO A 59 0.59 -13.78 11.44
C PRO A 59 -0.11 -15.13 11.64
N ASP A 60 0.46 -16.20 11.08
CA ASP A 60 -0.04 -17.54 11.30
C ASP A 60 0.03 -17.83 12.81
N PRO A 61 -1.09 -18.20 13.45
CA PRO A 61 -1.11 -18.49 14.89
C PRO A 61 -0.34 -19.78 15.25
N ASP A 62 0.21 -20.49 14.26
CA ASP A 62 0.97 -21.74 14.39
C ASP A 62 2.50 -21.54 14.19
N ASP A 63 2.99 -20.31 14.05
CA ASP A 63 4.44 -20.00 14.09
C ASP A 63 4.86 -19.83 15.56
N ASP A 64 5.21 -20.96 16.19
CA ASP A 64 5.70 -21.13 17.59
C ASP A 64 7.02 -20.40 17.88
#